data_AF-A0A8J5U2W7-F1
#
_entry.id   AF-A0A8J5U2W7-F1
#
_cell.length_a   1.000
_cell.length_b   1.000
_cell.length_c   1.000
_cell.angle_alpha   90.00
_cell.angle_beta   90.00
_cell.angle_gamma   90.00
#
_symmetry.space_group_name_H-M   'P 1'
#
loop_
_entity.id
_entity.type
_entity.pdbx_description
1 polymer ?
#
loop_
_entity_poly.entity_id
_entity_poly.type
_entity_poly.pdbx_seq_one_letter_code
_entity_poly.pdbx_strand_id
1 'polypeptide(L)'
;MPDCVDPLCGWSLHEVDKTPIGLATSDIYGKLFYYVRSMLEKFMYRMSKSTIAFQLLQVHAATLPNHLDESFDRIDVSNISDSGYLGAHRTVALVALLLRAPPTNPHATLITWFMNLIDENFTLQDQTTEWTLGSLSTKRLANYLLPTRPNRSIIDSD
;
A
#
# COMPACT_ATOMS: atom_id res chain seq x y z
N MET A 1 -5.49 2.09 -0.24
CA MET A 1 -5.20 3.03 -1.34
C MET A 1 -6.57 3.52 -1.77
N PRO A 2 -6.87 4.81 -1.71
CA PRO A 2 -8.07 5.32 -2.35
C PRO A 2 -8.07 4.83 -3.80
N ASP A 3 -9.24 4.58 -4.38
CA ASP A 3 -9.39 4.24 -5.80
C ASP A 3 -8.87 5.40 -6.66
N CYS A 4 -7.55 5.49 -6.79
CA CYS A 4 -6.88 6.53 -7.52
C CYS A 4 -6.75 6.09 -8.96
N VAL A 5 -7.41 6.83 -9.84
CA VAL A 5 -7.40 6.60 -11.30
C VAL A 5 -6.15 7.16 -11.97
N ASP A 6 -5.35 7.96 -11.25
CA ASP A 6 -4.08 8.47 -11.76
C ASP A 6 -3.04 7.34 -11.75
N PRO A 7 -2.43 7.00 -12.90
CA PRO A 7 -1.42 5.95 -12.97
C PRO A 7 -0.21 6.22 -12.07
N LEU A 8 0.06 7.46 -11.65
CA LEU A 8 1.15 7.81 -10.73
C LEU A 8 0.91 7.33 -9.30
N CYS A 9 -0.35 7.18 -8.87
CA CYS A 9 -0.66 6.83 -7.49
C CYS A 9 -0.08 5.47 -7.07
N GLY A 10 0.09 4.53 -8.01
CA GLY A 10 0.63 3.21 -7.76
C GLY A 10 2.15 3.16 -7.57
N TRP A 11 2.84 4.29 -7.68
CA TRP A 11 4.30 4.33 -7.75
C TRP A 11 4.91 5.38 -6.83
N SER A 12 6.17 5.16 -6.45
CA SER A 12 6.94 6.16 -5.73
C SER A 12 7.25 7.35 -6.65
N LEU A 13 6.61 8.50 -6.40
CA LEU A 13 6.85 9.73 -7.16
C LEU A 13 8.33 10.12 -7.17
N HIS A 14 9.04 9.88 -6.08
CA HIS A 14 10.47 10.15 -5.99
C HIS A 14 11.31 9.23 -6.92
N GLU A 15 10.94 7.96 -7.06
CA GLU A 15 11.64 7.05 -7.98
C GLU A 15 11.30 7.35 -9.44
N VAL A 16 10.02 7.64 -9.71
CA VAL A 16 9.56 8.07 -11.03
C VAL A 16 10.28 9.35 -11.44
N ASP A 17 10.31 10.38 -10.59
CA ASP A 17 10.97 11.65 -10.89
C ASP A 17 12.48 11.52 -11.17
N LYS A 18 13.14 10.55 -10.54
CA LYS A 18 14.56 10.23 -10.78
C LYS A 18 14.81 9.46 -12.08
N THR A 19 13.77 9.03 -12.79
CA THR A 19 13.94 8.26 -14.02
C THR A 19 14.45 9.14 -15.16
N PRO A 20 15.58 8.80 -15.80
CA PRO A 20 16.15 9.60 -16.87
C PRO A 20 15.37 9.40 -18.18
N ILE A 21 14.88 10.49 -18.76
CA ILE A 21 14.11 10.47 -20.03
C ILE A 21 14.68 11.43 -21.09
N GLY A 22 15.92 11.87 -20.90
CA GLY A 22 16.59 12.82 -21.81
C GLY A 22 16.15 14.26 -21.57
N LEU A 23 15.90 15.00 -22.65
CA LEU A 23 15.64 16.45 -22.61
C LEU A 23 14.30 16.83 -21.96
N ALA A 24 13.33 15.93 -21.91
CA ALA A 24 12.00 16.19 -21.38
C ALA A 24 11.96 16.04 -19.84
N THR A 25 12.87 16.69 -19.10
CA THR A 25 13.08 16.44 -17.66
C THR A 25 11.86 16.70 -16.75
N SER A 26 10.84 17.39 -17.25
CA SER A 26 9.60 17.70 -16.53
C SER A 26 8.39 16.83 -16.92
N ASP A 27 8.56 15.90 -17.87
CA ASP A 27 7.48 14.99 -18.27
C ASP A 27 7.36 13.81 -17.29
N ILE A 28 6.58 14.02 -16.23
CA ILE A 28 6.41 13.01 -15.17
C ILE A 28 5.77 11.70 -15.66
N TYR A 29 4.90 11.77 -16.68
CA TYR A 29 4.27 10.57 -17.25
C TYR A 29 5.21 9.84 -18.20
N GLY A 30 6.03 10.56 -18.97
CA GLY A 30 7.15 9.98 -19.70
C GLY A 30 8.13 9.27 -18.77
N LYS A 31 8.48 9.91 -17.64
CA LYS A 31 9.30 9.27 -16.60
C LYS A 31 8.65 8.00 -16.06
N LEU A 32 7.35 8.02 -15.79
CA LEU A 32 6.62 6.85 -15.34
C LEU A 32 6.68 5.72 -16.37
N PHE A 33 6.47 6.02 -17.66
CA PHE A 33 6.57 5.04 -18.73
C PHE A 33 7.94 4.35 -18.75
N TYR A 34 9.03 5.12 -18.75
CA TYR A 34 10.38 4.56 -18.78
C TYR A 34 10.73 3.79 -17.50
N TYR A 35 10.25 4.25 -16.34
CA TYR A 35 10.42 3.58 -15.06
C TYR A 35 9.79 2.18 -15.09
N VAL A 36 8.50 2.11 -15.44
CA VAL A 36 7.75 0.85 -15.51
C VAL A 36 8.31 -0.06 -16.59
N ARG A 37 8.63 0.47 -17.77
CA ARG A 37 9.27 -0.30 -18.84
C ARG A 37 10.58 -0.93 -18.38
N SER A 38 11.48 -0.16 -17.77
CA SER A 38 12.76 -0.68 -17.28
C SER A 38 12.56 -1.75 -16.21
N MET A 39 11.58 -1.57 -15.32
CA MET A 39 11.21 -2.57 -14.32
C MET A 39 10.74 -3.88 -14.97
N LEU A 40 9.83 -3.79 -15.94
CA LEU A 40 9.29 -4.94 -16.66
C LEU A 40 10.37 -5.66 -17.48
N GLU A 41 11.26 -4.92 -18.14
CA GLU A 41 12.42 -5.50 -18.85
C GLU A 41 13.32 -6.30 -17.91
N LYS A 42 13.66 -5.74 -16.74
CA LYS A 42 14.43 -6.44 -15.70
C LYS A 42 13.69 -7.67 -15.17
N PHE A 43 12.37 -7.56 -14.98
CA PHE A 43 11.53 -8.67 -14.53
C PHE A 43 11.54 -9.82 -15.55
N MET A 44 11.26 -9.53 -16.83
CA MET A 44 11.28 -10.51 -17.91
C MET A 44 12.67 -11.15 -18.07
N TYR A 45 13.73 -10.35 -17.96
CA TYR A 45 15.10 -10.88 -17.98
C TYR A 45 15.33 -11.90 -16.86
N ARG A 46 14.98 -11.58 -15.61
CA ARG A 46 15.09 -12.53 -14.49
C ARG A 46 14.23 -13.78 -14.72
N MET A 47 12.99 -13.59 -15.18
CA MET A 47 12.07 -14.68 -15.47
C MET A 47 12.65 -15.64 -16.52
N SER A 48 13.36 -15.13 -17.53
CA SER A 48 14.02 -15.95 -18.56
C SER A 48 15.19 -16.80 -18.04
N LYS A 49 15.71 -16.50 -16.84
CA LYS A 49 16.87 -17.18 -16.22
C LYS A 49 16.48 -18.06 -15.04
N SER A 50 15.26 -17.95 -14.56
CA SER A 50 14.76 -18.68 -13.39
C SER A 50 13.80 -19.78 -13.82
N THR A 51 13.85 -20.91 -13.13
CA THR A 51 12.81 -21.94 -13.24
C THR A 51 11.60 -21.48 -12.44
N ILE A 52 10.56 -21.01 -13.13
CA ILE A 52 9.32 -20.51 -12.51
C ILE A 52 8.14 -21.28 -13.10
N ALA A 53 7.25 -21.75 -12.22
CA ALA A 53 5.97 -22.31 -12.58
C ALA A 53 4.86 -21.40 -12.03
N PHE A 54 3.80 -21.22 -12.81
CA PHE A 54 2.62 -20.47 -12.38
C PHE A 54 1.42 -21.42 -12.33
N GLN A 55 0.69 -21.38 -11.23
CA GLN A 55 -0.61 -22.00 -11.09
C GLN A 55 -1.63 -20.88 -10.86
N LEU A 56 -2.64 -20.79 -11.72
CA LEU A 56 -3.73 -19.84 -11.58
C LEU A 56 -4.99 -20.61 -11.21
N LEU A 57 -5.61 -20.24 -10.09
CA LEU A 57 -6.84 -20.83 -9.60
C LEU A 57 -7.94 -19.78 -9.57
N GLN A 58 -9.07 -20.09 -10.17
CA GLN A 58 -10.28 -19.27 -10.08
C GLN A 58 -11.23 -19.88 -9.05
N VAL A 59 -10.89 -19.68 -7.77
CA VAL A 59 -11.66 -20.22 -6.63
C VAL A 59 -11.87 -19.15 -5.57
N HIS A 60 -12.85 -19.35 -4.70
CA HIS A 60 -13.03 -18.46 -3.57
C HIS A 60 -11.86 -18.66 -2.59
N ALA A 61 -11.28 -17.56 -2.09
CA ALA A 61 -10.14 -17.62 -1.17
C ALA A 61 -10.39 -18.50 0.08
N ALA A 62 -11.65 -18.61 0.54
CA ALA A 62 -11.99 -19.43 1.70
C ALA A 62 -11.90 -20.94 1.43
N THR A 63 -11.93 -21.37 0.17
CA THR A 63 -11.81 -22.79 -0.21
C THR A 63 -10.40 -23.14 -0.69
N LEU A 64 -9.49 -22.17 -0.75
CA LEU A 64 -8.12 -22.35 -1.24
C LEU A 64 -7.38 -23.51 -0.53
N PRO A 65 -7.51 -23.73 0.79
CA PRO A 65 -6.88 -24.88 1.45
C PRO A 65 -7.32 -26.25 0.93
N ASN A 66 -8.47 -26.34 0.27
CA ASN A 66 -8.99 -27.60 -0.29
C ASN A 66 -8.51 -27.84 -1.73
N HIS A 67 -7.80 -26.89 -2.33
CA HIS A 67 -7.37 -26.93 -3.73
C HIS A 67 -5.85 -26.94 -3.89
N LEU A 68 -5.10 -26.81 -2.79
CA LEU A 68 -3.65 -26.79 -2.78
C LEU A 68 -3.13 -27.90 -1.88
N ASP A 69 -2.30 -28.78 -2.44
CA ASP A 69 -1.62 -29.85 -1.69
C ASP A 69 -0.26 -29.39 -1.12
N GLU A 70 0.14 -28.16 -1.45
CA GLU A 70 1.47 -27.61 -1.17
C GLU A 70 1.47 -26.70 0.07
N SER A 71 2.66 -26.52 0.66
CA SER A 71 2.89 -25.54 1.73
C SER A 71 3.93 -24.50 1.30
N PHE A 72 3.69 -23.25 1.66
CA PHE A 72 4.40 -22.09 1.13
C PHE A 72 5.31 -21.44 2.18
N ASP A 73 6.49 -20.98 1.73
CA ASP A 73 7.41 -20.18 2.56
C ASP A 73 6.90 -18.75 2.75
N ARG A 74 6.12 -18.24 1.80
CA ARG A 74 5.55 -16.90 1.85
C ARG A 74 4.22 -16.88 1.13
N ILE A 75 3.22 -16.27 1.76
CA ILE A 75 1.91 -16.04 1.18
C ILE A 75 1.61 -14.54 1.26
N ASP A 76 1.16 -13.96 0.16
CA ASP A 76 0.64 -12.60 0.10
C ASP A 76 -0.83 -12.66 -0.32
N VAL A 77 -1.72 -12.15 0.53
CA VAL A 77 -3.18 -12.20 0.33
C VAL A 77 -3.78 -10.86 -0.07
N SER A 78 -2.96 -9.84 -0.36
CA SER A 78 -3.42 -8.48 -0.67
C SER A 78 -4.44 -7.98 0.38
N ASN A 79 -5.55 -7.38 -0.04
CA ASN A 79 -6.62 -6.81 0.79
C ASN A 79 -7.67 -7.80 1.31
N ILE A 80 -7.47 -9.12 1.14
CA ILE A 80 -8.47 -10.13 1.56
C ILE A 80 -8.77 -10.08 3.07
N SER A 81 -7.84 -9.55 3.88
CA SER A 81 -8.03 -9.41 5.33
C SER A 81 -8.89 -8.23 5.76
N ASP A 82 -9.22 -7.28 4.88
CA ASP A 82 -10.19 -6.23 5.21
C ASP A 82 -11.57 -6.87 5.50
N SER A 83 -12.36 -6.23 6.37
CA SER A 83 -13.65 -6.75 6.83
C SER A 83 -14.67 -6.94 5.70
N GLY A 84 -14.56 -6.12 4.64
CA GLY A 84 -15.38 -6.22 3.43
C GLY A 84 -15.12 -7.48 2.59
N TYR A 85 -14.07 -8.26 2.90
CA TYR A 85 -13.73 -9.51 2.20
C TYR A 85 -13.85 -10.71 3.15
N LEU A 86 -12.73 -11.35 3.54
CA LEU A 86 -12.75 -12.44 4.51
C LEU A 86 -12.63 -11.93 5.96
N GLY A 87 -11.99 -10.79 6.16
CA GLY A 87 -11.60 -10.31 7.48
C GLY A 87 -10.37 -11.02 8.03
N ALA A 88 -9.56 -10.28 8.80
CA ALA A 88 -8.26 -10.73 9.29
C ALA A 88 -8.31 -12.08 10.00
N HIS A 89 -9.28 -12.28 10.91
CA HIS A 89 -9.39 -13.52 11.67
C HIS A 89 -9.58 -14.74 10.77
N ARG A 90 -10.48 -14.66 9.79
CA ARG A 90 -10.77 -15.77 8.89
C ARG A 90 -9.64 -16.00 7.90
N THR A 91 -9.00 -14.93 7.42
CA THR A 91 -7.83 -15.04 6.56
C THR A 91 -6.68 -15.76 7.26
N VAL A 92 -6.36 -15.38 8.50
CA VAL A 92 -5.32 -16.09 9.28
C VAL A 92 -5.71 -17.54 9.51
N ALA A 93 -6.95 -17.82 9.94
CA ALA A 93 -7.39 -19.18 10.25
C ALA A 93 -7.33 -20.13 9.04
N LEU A 94 -7.59 -19.64 7.83
CA LEU A 94 -7.60 -20.46 6.61
C LEU A 94 -6.24 -20.50 5.93
N VAL A 95 -5.57 -19.36 5.80
CA VAL A 95 -4.36 -19.22 4.97
C VAL A 95 -3.09 -19.56 5.75
N ALA A 96 -3.06 -19.36 7.07
CA ALA A 96 -1.88 -19.73 7.86
C ALA A 96 -1.63 -21.26 7.86
N LEU A 97 -2.67 -22.07 7.62
CA LEU A 97 -2.55 -23.52 7.47
C LEU A 97 -1.77 -23.93 6.21
N LEU A 98 -1.69 -23.04 5.21
CA LEU A 98 -0.92 -23.26 3.99
C LEU A 98 0.55 -22.84 4.13
N LEU A 99 0.95 -22.24 5.27
CA LEU A 99 2.36 -21.95 5.52
C LEU A 99 3.11 -23.23 5.86
N ARG A 100 4.39 -23.29 5.47
CA ARG A 100 5.27 -24.36 5.95
C ARG A 100 5.33 -24.36 7.48
N ALA A 101 5.28 -25.56 8.05
CA ALA A 101 5.36 -25.73 9.49
C ALA A 101 6.69 -25.20 10.05
N PRO A 102 6.72 -24.69 11.29
CA PRO A 102 7.94 -24.13 11.89
C PRO A 102 9.17 -25.04 11.88
N PRO A 103 9.06 -26.39 12.05
CA PRO A 103 10.22 -27.28 11.93
C PRO A 103 10.83 -27.32 10.52
N THR A 104 10.05 -27.04 9.49
CA THR A 104 10.49 -27.02 8.09
C THR A 104 11.01 -25.64 7.68
N ASN A 105 10.29 -24.59 8.06
CA ASN A 105 10.73 -23.21 7.86
C ASN A 105 10.18 -22.31 8.98
N PRO A 106 11.01 -21.89 9.95
CA PRO A 106 10.57 -21.01 11.04
C PRO A 106 10.31 -19.56 10.58
N HIS A 107 10.65 -19.24 9.32
CA HIS A 107 10.47 -17.92 8.72
C HIS A 107 9.28 -17.89 7.73
N ALA A 108 8.45 -18.93 7.71
CA ALA A 108 7.26 -18.95 6.87
C ALA A 108 6.35 -17.75 7.23
N THR A 109 6.00 -16.92 6.24
CA THR A 109 5.38 -15.61 6.50
C THR A 109 4.09 -15.41 5.70
N LEU A 110 3.01 -15.02 6.40
CA LEU A 110 1.79 -14.48 5.79
C LEU A 110 1.85 -12.95 5.80
N ILE A 111 1.71 -12.33 4.65
CA ILE A 111 1.66 -10.88 4.47
C ILE A 111 0.26 -10.52 3.98
N THR A 112 -0.32 -9.49 4.59
CA THR A 112 -1.58 -8.92 4.16
C THR A 112 -1.46 -7.41 4.11
N TRP A 113 -2.20 -6.82 3.20
CA TRP A 113 -2.43 -5.41 3.14
C TRP A 113 -3.85 -5.12 3.65
N PHE A 114 -4.05 -3.96 4.27
CA PHE A 114 -5.37 -3.49 4.66
C PHE A 114 -5.62 -2.15 3.98
N MET A 115 -6.67 -2.09 3.17
CA MET A 115 -7.14 -0.85 2.56
C MET A 115 -7.89 0.01 3.57
N ASN A 116 -8.67 -0.63 4.44
CA ASN A 116 -9.72 0.01 5.21
C ASN A 116 -9.61 -0.25 6.72
N LEU A 117 -8.54 -0.92 7.20
CA LEU A 117 -8.39 -1.29 8.62
C LEU A 117 -8.67 -0.13 9.59
N ILE A 118 -8.20 1.08 9.28
CA ILE A 118 -8.41 2.24 10.16
C ILE A 118 -9.90 2.57 10.22
N ASP A 119 -10.52 2.78 9.07
CA ASP A 119 -11.94 3.16 8.96
C ASP A 119 -12.87 2.08 9.54
N GLU A 120 -12.54 0.80 9.31
CA GLU A 120 -13.28 -0.36 9.81
C GLU A 120 -13.22 -0.50 11.34
N ASN A 121 -12.16 0.00 11.98
CA ASN A 121 -11.96 -0.11 13.42
C ASN A 121 -12.16 1.24 14.15
N PHE A 122 -12.60 2.27 13.45
CA PHE A 122 -12.82 3.59 14.02
C PHE A 122 -14.12 3.61 14.82
N THR A 123 -14.03 3.62 16.16
CA THR A 123 -15.22 3.56 17.01
C THR A 123 -15.98 4.89 17.00
N LEU A 124 -17.25 4.87 17.40
CA LEU A 124 -18.02 6.11 17.57
C LEU A 124 -17.37 7.07 18.59
N GLN A 125 -16.70 6.53 19.60
CA GLN A 125 -15.95 7.32 20.57
C GLN A 125 -14.71 7.97 19.95
N ASP A 126 -14.01 7.26 19.07
CA ASP A 126 -12.86 7.80 18.32
C ASP A 126 -13.32 8.91 17.37
N GLN A 127 -14.42 8.71 16.64
CA GLN A 127 -15.05 9.71 15.78
C GLN A 127 -15.41 10.98 16.57
N THR A 128 -16.08 10.81 17.71
CA THR A 128 -16.49 11.93 18.56
C THR A 128 -15.27 12.69 19.08
N THR A 129 -14.22 11.96 19.47
CA THR A 129 -12.98 12.53 20.01
C THR A 129 -12.21 13.28 18.92
N GLU A 130 -12.15 12.75 17.70
CA GLU A 130 -11.49 13.39 16.55
C GLU A 130 -12.19 14.70 16.13
N TRP A 131 -13.52 14.77 16.24
CA TRP A 131 -14.30 15.97 15.94
C TRP A 131 -14.32 17.01 17.06
N THR A 132 -13.75 16.71 18.23
CA THR A 132 -13.60 17.74 19.28
C THR A 132 -12.51 18.74 18.92
N LEU A 133 -12.71 20.00 19.31
CA LEU A 133 -11.75 21.09 19.08
C LEU A 133 -10.35 20.81 19.66
N GLY A 134 -10.23 19.89 20.63
CA GLY A 134 -8.97 19.49 21.27
C GLY A 134 -8.25 18.29 20.64
N SER A 135 -8.76 17.73 19.55
CA SER A 135 -8.18 16.54 18.91
C SER A 135 -6.77 16.79 18.37
N LEU A 136 -5.99 15.72 18.21
CA LEU A 136 -4.64 15.84 17.65
C LEU A 136 -4.70 16.34 16.20
N SER A 137 -5.71 15.90 15.44
CA SER A 137 -5.97 16.32 14.06
C SER A 137 -6.29 17.81 13.98
N THR A 138 -7.16 18.36 14.83
CA THR A 138 -7.49 19.80 14.85
C THR A 138 -6.31 20.65 15.32
N LYS A 139 -5.54 20.19 16.32
CA LYS A 139 -4.30 20.87 16.76
C LYS A 139 -3.25 20.92 15.66
N ARG A 140 -3.07 19.82 14.91
CA ARG A 140 -2.16 19.79 13.74
C ARG A 140 -2.66 20.72 12.65
N LEU A 141 -3.96 20.68 12.32
CA LEU A 141 -4.57 21.54 11.32
C LEU A 141 -4.41 23.03 11.68
N ALA A 142 -4.56 23.40 12.95
CA ALA A 142 -4.34 24.77 13.42
C ALA A 142 -2.91 25.27 13.14
N ASN A 143 -1.89 24.41 13.20
CA ASN A 143 -0.51 24.80 12.86
C ASN A 143 -0.33 25.16 11.38
N TYR A 144 -1.19 24.66 10.49
CA TYR A 144 -1.12 24.94 9.05
C TYR A 144 -2.14 25.99 8.58
N LEU A 145 -3.27 26.13 9.30
CA LEU A 145 -4.35 27.06 8.93
C LEU A 145 -4.23 28.43 9.60
N LEU A 146 -3.54 28.55 10.74
CA LEU A 146 -3.35 29.85 11.36
C LEU A 146 -2.26 30.61 10.61
N PRO A 147 -2.56 31.73 9.95
CA PRO A 147 -1.54 32.54 9.32
C PRO A 147 -0.73 33.20 10.44
N THR A 148 0.51 32.77 10.65
CA THR A 148 1.51 33.64 11.27
C THR A 148 1.81 34.77 10.28
N ARG A 149 0.93 35.78 10.21
CA ARG A 149 1.26 37.03 9.53
C ARG A 149 2.38 37.70 10.33
N PRO A 150 3.56 37.97 9.73
CA PRO A 150 4.53 38.84 10.38
C PRO A 150 3.90 40.22 10.52
N ASN A 151 3.99 40.80 11.72
CA ASN A 151 3.64 42.20 11.96
C ASN A 151 4.50 43.08 11.04
N ARG A 152 3.95 43.57 9.94
CA ARG A 152 4.51 44.73 9.24
C ARG A 152 4.09 45.96 10.04
N SER A 153 4.85 46.26 11.08
CA SER A 153 4.84 47.58 11.69
C SER A 153 5.27 48.60 10.63
N ILE A 154 4.37 49.54 10.41
CA ILE A 154 4.52 50.84 9.77
C ILE A 154 5.89 51.44 10.07
N ILE A 155 6.72 51.62 9.04
CA ILE A 155 7.86 52.55 8.93
C ILE A 155 8.10 52.69 7.41
N ASP A 156 8.16 53.82 6.72
CA ASP A 156 7.78 55.22 6.94
C ASP A 156 7.54 55.78 5.52
N SER A 157 6.69 56.79 5.40
CA SER A 157 6.59 57.62 4.20
C SER A 157 7.62 58.73 4.34
N ASP A 158 8.59 58.79 3.42
CA ASP A 158 9.25 60.02 2.95
C ASP A 158 9.92 59.73 1.59
#